data_AF-A0A914UZ68-F1
#
_entry.id   AF-A0A914UZ68-F1
#
_cell.length_a   1.000
_cell.length_b   1.000
_cell.length_c   1.000
_cell.angle_alpha   90.00
_cell.angle_beta   90.00
_cell.angle_gamma   90.00
#
_symmetry.space_group_name_H-M   'P 1'
#
loop_
_entity.id
_entity.type
_entity.pdbx_description
1 polymer ?
#
loop_
_entity_poly.entity_id
_entity_poly.type
_entity_poly.pdbx_seq_one_letter_code
_entity_poly.pdbx_strand_id
1 'polypeptide(L)'
;MADEAVYEESPYIQYQKSIGTQRRQQRPPLPTLNGATPTADQLRARHGSESSQWSSSEQNDAPQKAHRFIAHTFRIPHYCDYCRNFMWGLVQQGLRCDDCGFAAHKRCSERSLLDCRPDLKYVKRMFAVDLTTLCMAHSVLVPPVVEQCIMEVQRRGLNAEGIYRISGSHEEIEKLRQSFDMCGTLNQRVDLSQARVEDIHSVAGLLKLYFRLLPQPLVTFSVYREMAQALRATRNEYDRIKTTRKAVEEMPPAHVQTLKLLLEHLNVVATNSSANKMTLENLATIFSPTVLCTGSPQQGIILPQQEQYVLHFLLVHYKKIFGPQR
;
A
#
# COMPACT_ATOMS: atom_id res chain seq x y z
N MET A 1 18.76 20.82 -6.84
CA MET A 1 19.40 20.06 -5.74
C MET A 1 18.26 19.47 -4.93
N ALA A 2 17.94 18.20 -5.17
CA ALA A 2 16.87 17.50 -4.48
C ALA A 2 17.44 16.96 -3.17
N ASP A 3 16.84 17.33 -2.05
CA ASP A 3 17.22 16.84 -0.73
C ASP A 3 17.17 15.31 -0.72
N GLU A 4 18.31 14.70 -0.38
CA GLU A 4 18.46 13.26 -0.17
C GLU A 4 17.60 12.85 1.03
N ALA A 5 16.41 12.33 0.78
CA ALA A 5 15.61 11.69 1.79
C ALA A 5 16.31 10.39 2.22
N VAL A 6 16.99 10.44 3.37
CA VAL A 6 17.62 9.27 4.00
C VAL A 6 16.52 8.27 4.35
N TYR A 7 16.47 7.15 3.62
CA TYR A 7 15.45 6.11 3.73
C TYR A 7 15.33 5.50 5.15
N GLU A 8 16.40 5.59 5.96
CA GLU A 8 16.41 5.17 7.37
C GLU A 8 15.50 6.02 8.28
N GLU A 9 15.10 7.21 7.84
CA GLU A 9 14.14 8.09 8.52
C GLU A 9 12.72 7.98 7.94
N SER A 10 12.49 7.10 6.97
CA SER A 10 11.13 6.94 6.42
C SER A 10 10.16 6.50 7.52
N PRO A 11 8.90 7.01 7.50
CA PRO A 11 7.88 6.62 8.48
C PRO A 11 7.68 5.10 8.59
N TYR A 12 7.99 4.34 7.52
CA TYR A 12 7.92 2.88 7.47
C TYR A 12 9.05 2.18 8.25
N ILE A 13 10.29 2.67 8.19
CA ILE A 13 11.41 2.09 8.96
C ILE A 13 11.28 2.43 10.45
N GLN A 14 10.82 3.65 10.78
CA GLN A 14 10.44 4.02 12.15
C GLN A 14 9.28 3.15 12.66
N TYR A 15 8.30 2.87 11.80
CA TYR A 15 7.18 1.95 12.07
C TYR A 15 7.66 0.52 12.40
N GLN A 16 8.55 -0.10 11.61
CA GLN A 16 9.08 -1.43 11.91
C GLN A 16 9.83 -1.49 13.25
N LYS A 17 10.60 -0.45 13.58
CA LYS A 17 11.29 -0.33 14.89
C LYS A 17 10.29 -0.16 16.05
N SER A 18 9.19 0.56 15.84
CA SER A 18 8.15 0.79 16.84
C SER A 18 7.29 -0.47 17.12
N ILE A 19 7.02 -1.30 16.12
CA ILE A 19 6.29 -2.56 16.29
C ILE A 19 7.09 -3.58 17.12
N GLY A 20 8.41 -3.65 16.91
CA GLY A 20 9.28 -4.53 17.71
C GLY A 20 9.32 -4.16 19.20
N THR A 21 9.15 -2.87 19.51
CA THR A 21 9.14 -2.36 20.89
C THR A 21 7.76 -2.42 21.54
N GLN A 22 6.68 -2.17 20.80
CA GLN A 22 5.29 -2.30 21.29
C GLN A 22 4.87 -3.74 21.56
N ARG A 23 5.31 -4.72 20.75
CA ARG A 23 5.06 -6.16 21.02
C ARG A 23 5.65 -6.65 22.35
N ARG A 24 6.67 -5.96 22.88
CA ARG A 24 7.27 -6.28 24.18
C ARG A 24 6.51 -5.68 25.37
N GLN A 25 5.70 -4.64 25.14
CA GLN A 25 4.94 -3.93 26.17
C GLN A 25 3.46 -4.35 26.25
N GLN A 26 2.94 -5.06 25.24
CA GLN A 26 1.53 -5.51 25.17
C GLN A 26 1.29 -6.98 25.62
N ARG A 27 2.23 -7.63 26.31
CA ARG A 27 1.90 -8.88 27.03
C ARG A 27 1.33 -8.52 28.40
N PRO A 28 0.03 -8.73 28.68
CA PRO A 28 -0.47 -8.62 30.05
C PRO A 28 0.15 -9.76 30.89
N PRO A 29 0.51 -9.52 32.17
CA PRO A 29 0.89 -10.60 33.07
C PRO A 29 -0.31 -11.52 33.32
N LEU A 30 -0.06 -12.83 33.36
CA LEU A 30 -1.05 -13.87 33.69
C LEU A 30 -1.62 -13.63 35.10
N PRO A 31 -2.95 -13.76 35.32
CA PRO A 31 -3.52 -13.58 36.65
C PRO A 31 -3.20 -14.78 37.55
N THR A 32 -2.60 -14.51 38.70
CA THR A 32 -2.49 -15.45 39.82
C THR A 32 -3.81 -15.49 40.59
N LEU A 33 -4.46 -16.66 40.59
CA LEU A 33 -5.58 -16.98 41.48
C LEU A 33 -5.10 -16.99 42.93
N ASN A 34 -5.77 -16.23 43.81
CA ASN A 34 -6.06 -16.62 45.19
C ASN A 34 -7.15 -15.68 45.75
N GLY A 35 -8.17 -16.30 46.34
CA GLY A 35 -9.45 -15.66 46.67
C GLY A 35 -9.56 -15.09 48.08
N ALA A 36 -10.62 -14.30 48.27
CA ALA A 36 -11.51 -14.24 49.42
C ALA A 36 -12.61 -13.19 49.14
N THR A 37 -13.87 -13.58 49.27
CA THR A 37 -15.07 -12.70 49.37
C THR A 37 -15.08 -12.01 50.74
N PRO A 38 -15.67 -10.79 50.92
CA PRO A 38 -17.15 -10.55 50.94
C PRO A 38 -17.53 -9.15 50.37
N THR A 39 -18.76 -8.64 50.22
CA THR A 39 -20.17 -9.05 50.45
C THR A 39 -21.07 -8.16 49.58
N ALA A 40 -22.30 -8.63 49.34
CA ALA A 40 -23.35 -7.94 48.62
C ALA A 40 -23.83 -6.67 49.36
N ASP A 41 -23.70 -5.51 48.72
CA ASP A 41 -24.73 -4.46 48.75
C ASP A 41 -24.40 -3.35 47.73
N GLN A 42 -25.45 -2.88 47.04
CA GLN A 42 -25.51 -1.68 46.18
C GLN A 42 -25.12 -1.82 44.69
N LEU A 43 -25.87 -2.67 43.98
CA LEU A 43 -26.34 -2.34 42.62
C LEU A 43 -27.85 -2.05 42.69
N ARG A 44 -28.24 -0.79 42.46
CA ARG A 44 -29.58 -0.30 42.05
C ARG A 44 -29.47 1.22 41.97
N ALA A 45 -29.95 1.96 40.97
CA ALA A 45 -30.80 1.69 39.83
C ALA A 45 -30.84 2.95 38.94
N ARG A 46 -31.52 2.83 37.78
CA ARG A 46 -32.12 3.87 36.90
C ARG A 46 -31.25 4.27 35.69
N HIS A 47 -31.62 4.02 34.42
CA HIS A 47 -32.91 3.66 33.78
C HIS A 47 -32.68 2.78 32.53
N GLY A 48 -33.51 1.74 32.33
CA GLY A 48 -33.74 1.04 31.04
C GLY A 48 -34.57 1.93 30.09
N SER A 49 -34.79 1.60 28.81
CA SER A 49 -35.10 0.35 28.09
C SER A 49 -34.68 0.52 26.60
N GLU A 50 -34.58 -0.44 25.67
CA GLU A 50 -34.89 -1.87 25.57
C GLU A 50 -34.22 -2.41 24.27
N SER A 51 -33.84 -3.69 24.30
CA SER A 51 -33.74 -4.64 23.17
C SER A 51 -32.82 -4.37 21.97
N SER A 52 -31.69 -5.09 21.94
CA SER A 52 -31.53 -6.25 21.04
C SER A 52 -30.20 -6.95 21.31
N GLN A 53 -30.28 -8.22 21.71
CA GLN A 53 -29.13 -9.13 21.79
C GLN A 53 -28.47 -9.24 20.42
N TRP A 54 -27.23 -8.80 20.29
CA TRP A 54 -26.28 -9.36 19.34
C TRP A 54 -24.97 -9.70 20.06
N SER A 55 -24.55 -10.93 19.83
CA SER A 55 -23.43 -11.64 20.39
C SER A 55 -22.11 -10.88 20.25
N SER A 56 -21.39 -10.79 21.35
CA SER A 56 -20.02 -10.28 21.43
C SER A 56 -19.04 -11.23 20.72
N SER A 57 -18.68 -10.95 19.47
CA SER A 57 -17.45 -11.47 18.84
C SER A 57 -17.19 -10.86 17.46
N GLU A 58 -17.13 -9.53 17.36
CA GLU A 58 -16.42 -8.88 16.26
C GLU A 58 -15.20 -8.18 16.86
N GLN A 59 -14.09 -8.91 16.91
CA GLN A 59 -12.79 -8.29 17.10
C GLN A 59 -12.59 -7.32 15.92
N ASN A 60 -12.41 -6.06 16.27
CA ASN A 60 -12.34 -4.92 15.38
C ASN A 60 -11.05 -5.01 14.53
N ASP A 61 -11.07 -5.83 13.48
CA ASP A 61 -10.02 -5.99 12.45
C ASP A 61 -9.97 -4.78 11.51
N ALA A 62 -10.12 -3.57 12.06
CA ALA A 62 -9.87 -2.37 11.30
C ALA A 62 -8.38 -2.30 10.94
N PRO A 63 -8.02 -2.09 9.67
CA PRO A 63 -6.63 -1.97 9.26
C PRO A 63 -5.94 -0.85 10.05
N GLN A 64 -4.87 -1.21 10.77
CA GLN A 64 -4.08 -0.29 11.58
C GLN A 64 -3.17 0.54 10.68
N LYS A 65 -3.34 1.87 10.67
CA LYS A 65 -2.54 2.80 9.86
C LYS A 65 -2.03 3.95 10.71
N ALA A 66 -0.72 4.21 10.63
CA ALA A 66 -0.10 5.37 11.26
C ALA A 66 -0.47 6.68 10.55
N HIS A 67 -0.54 7.76 11.34
CA HIS A 67 -0.70 9.13 10.83
C HIS A 67 0.60 9.64 10.20
N ARG A 68 0.52 10.22 9.00
CA ARG A 68 1.66 10.92 8.37
C ARG A 68 1.66 12.40 8.77
N PHE A 69 2.32 12.73 9.88
CA PHE A 69 2.38 14.09 10.40
C PHE A 69 3.39 14.98 9.67
N ILE A 70 2.96 16.20 9.32
CA ILE A 70 3.80 17.25 8.74
C ILE A 70 3.64 18.53 9.57
N ALA A 71 4.73 19.28 9.75
CA ALA A 71 4.72 20.59 10.41
C ALA A 71 3.71 21.52 9.72
N HIS A 72 2.82 22.12 10.51
CA HIS A 72 1.71 22.90 9.96
C HIS A 72 1.48 24.21 10.74
N THR A 73 1.30 25.29 9.99
CA THR A 73 0.89 26.60 10.54
C THR A 73 -0.62 26.77 10.41
N PHE A 74 -1.32 26.72 11.53
CA PHE A 74 -2.77 26.93 11.59
C PHE A 74 -3.08 28.43 11.57
N ARG A 75 -3.90 28.86 10.61
CA ARG A 75 -4.30 30.28 10.43
C ARG A 75 -5.43 30.73 11.34
N ILE A 76 -6.09 29.78 11.99
CA ILE A 76 -7.16 30.01 12.98
C ILE A 76 -6.76 29.34 14.30
N PRO A 77 -7.28 29.82 15.44
CA PRO A 77 -7.16 29.11 16.72
C PRO A 77 -7.53 27.63 16.54
N HIS A 78 -6.59 26.73 16.86
CA HIS A 78 -6.74 25.30 16.61
C HIS A 78 -6.33 24.50 17.84
N TYR A 79 -7.01 23.36 18.06
CA TYR A 79 -6.82 22.50 19.22
C TYR A 79 -6.26 21.16 18.78
N CYS A 80 -5.49 20.52 19.65
CA CYS A 80 -4.93 19.21 19.41
C CYS A 80 -6.03 18.14 19.50
N ASP A 81 -6.16 17.29 18.50
CA ASP A 81 -7.17 16.22 18.48
C ASP A 81 -6.90 15.11 19.50
N TYR A 82 -5.64 14.98 19.95
CA TYR A 82 -5.26 14.01 20.97
C TYR A 82 -5.57 14.48 22.39
N CYS A 83 -5.01 15.63 22.82
CA CYS A 83 -5.15 16.10 24.21
C CYS A 83 -6.24 17.17 24.40
N ARG A 84 -6.89 17.60 23.31
CA ARG A 84 -7.93 18.65 23.27
C ARG A 84 -7.49 20.03 23.77
N ASN A 85 -6.19 20.23 24.01
CA ASN A 85 -5.63 21.53 24.41
C ASN A 85 -5.27 22.40 23.20
N PHE A 86 -5.26 23.70 23.43
CA PHE A 86 -4.91 24.70 22.42
C PHE A 86 -3.47 24.55 21.90
N MET A 87 -3.25 24.79 20.61
CA MET A 87 -1.92 24.80 19.99
C MET A 87 -1.36 26.22 19.95
N TRP A 88 -0.46 26.52 20.88
CA TRP A 88 0.13 27.85 21.05
C TRP A 88 1.15 28.19 19.95
N GLY A 89 1.14 29.44 19.52
CA GLY A 89 2.13 30.02 18.61
C GLY A 89 1.52 30.70 17.38
N LEU A 90 2.34 31.50 16.69
CA LEU A 90 1.95 32.19 15.46
C LEU A 90 2.28 31.38 14.19
N VAL A 91 3.27 30.50 14.27
CA VAL A 91 3.74 29.66 13.17
C VAL A 91 4.07 28.25 13.69
N GLN A 92 3.87 27.23 12.85
CA GLN A 92 4.16 25.83 13.14
C GLN A 92 3.73 25.38 14.56
N GLN A 93 2.51 25.74 14.95
CA GLN A 93 1.98 25.48 16.31
C GLN A 93 1.87 23.99 16.62
N GLY A 94 1.83 23.16 15.59
CA GLY A 94 1.76 21.71 15.70
C GLY A 94 2.00 21.02 14.38
N LEU A 95 1.57 19.76 14.35
CA LEU A 95 1.61 18.88 13.21
C LEU A 95 0.19 18.64 12.71
N ARG A 96 0.05 18.39 11.41
CA ARG A 96 -1.19 17.88 10.83
C ARG A 96 -0.90 16.63 10.03
N CYS A 97 -1.74 15.62 10.17
CA CYS A 97 -1.69 14.45 9.31
C CYS A 97 -2.10 14.86 7.88
N ASP A 98 -1.25 14.57 6.91
CA ASP A 98 -1.50 14.90 5.50
C ASP A 98 -2.54 13.98 4.84
N ASP A 99 -2.85 12.85 5.49
CA ASP A 99 -3.78 11.85 4.94
C ASP A 99 -5.22 12.04 5.45
N CYS A 100 -5.40 12.43 6.71
CA CYS A 100 -6.72 12.52 7.37
C CYS A 100 -7.01 13.86 8.05
N GLY A 101 -6.03 14.77 8.11
CA GLY A 101 -6.20 16.07 8.74
C GLY A 101 -6.07 16.10 10.27
N PHE A 102 -5.83 14.97 10.94
CA PHE A 102 -5.63 14.91 12.40
C PHE A 102 -4.55 15.89 12.85
N ALA A 103 -4.89 16.82 13.73
CA ALA A 103 -3.99 17.85 14.22
C ALA A 103 -3.45 17.47 15.60
N ALA A 104 -2.13 17.50 15.78
CA ALA A 104 -1.51 17.12 17.04
C ALA A 104 -0.37 18.06 17.41
N HIS A 105 -0.14 18.29 18.71
CA HIS A 105 1.16 18.81 19.15
C HIS A 105 2.27 17.82 18.78
N LYS A 106 3.51 18.32 18.67
CA LYS A 106 4.71 17.49 18.40
C LYS A 106 4.87 16.30 19.38
N ARG A 107 4.56 16.50 20.67
CA ARG A 107 4.61 15.41 21.67
C ARG A 107 3.40 14.47 21.60
N CYS A 108 2.26 14.97 21.13
CA CYS A 108 1.03 14.18 21.04
C CYS A 108 1.06 13.27 19.81
N SER A 109 1.70 13.68 18.71
CA SER A 109 1.84 12.86 17.51
C SER A 109 2.55 11.54 17.78
N GLU A 110 3.58 11.55 18.64
CA GLU A 110 4.34 10.35 19.02
C GLU A 110 3.50 9.33 19.82
N ARG A 111 2.38 9.77 20.40
CA ARG A 111 1.46 8.94 21.20
C ARG A 111 0.13 8.69 20.49
N SER A 112 -0.02 9.18 19.27
CA SER A 112 -1.23 8.97 18.48
C SER A 112 -1.41 7.48 18.16
N LEU A 113 -2.67 7.04 18.12
CA LEU A 113 -3.01 5.66 17.81
C LEU A 113 -2.78 5.37 16.32
N LEU A 114 -2.71 4.08 15.97
CA LEU A 114 -2.58 3.60 14.60
C LEU A 114 -3.95 3.50 13.91
N ASP A 115 -4.75 4.55 14.02
CA ASP A 115 -6.16 4.60 13.60
C ASP A 115 -6.42 5.63 12.49
N CYS A 116 -5.37 6.02 11.75
CA CYS A 116 -5.49 6.99 10.68
C CYS A 116 -6.54 6.55 9.64
N ARG A 117 -7.54 7.40 9.40
CA ARG A 117 -8.57 7.22 8.37
C ARG A 117 -8.39 8.27 7.29
N PRO A 118 -7.63 7.97 6.22
CA PRO A 118 -7.43 8.90 5.12
C PRO A 118 -8.76 9.37 4.54
N ASP A 119 -8.84 10.66 4.20
CA ASP A 119 -10.05 11.30 3.67
C ASP A 119 -9.71 12.02 2.35
N LEU A 120 -10.59 11.87 1.35
CA LEU A 120 -10.45 12.47 0.02
C LEU A 120 -10.25 13.99 0.03
N LYS A 121 -10.71 14.68 1.07
CA LYS A 121 -10.45 16.11 1.28
C LYS A 121 -8.95 16.42 1.34
N TYR A 122 -8.15 15.49 1.88
CA TYR A 122 -6.71 15.62 2.05
C TYR A 122 -5.95 14.83 0.96
N VAL A 123 -6.46 13.68 0.53
CA VAL A 123 -5.90 12.85 -0.54
C VAL A 123 -6.43 13.28 -1.91
N LYS A 124 -5.88 14.38 -2.44
CA LYS A 124 -6.43 15.04 -3.66
C LYS A 124 -5.94 14.47 -5.00
N ARG A 125 -4.88 13.66 -5.01
CA ARG A 125 -4.21 13.16 -6.22
C ARG A 125 -4.14 11.64 -6.22
N MET A 126 -4.01 11.03 -7.39
CA MET A 126 -3.96 9.58 -7.55
C MET A 126 -2.51 9.07 -7.58
N PHE A 127 -1.61 9.83 -8.21
CA PHE A 127 -0.20 9.48 -8.33
C PHE A 127 0.63 10.01 -7.16
N ALA A 128 1.72 9.31 -6.86
CA ALA A 128 2.66 9.66 -5.77
C ALA A 128 2.02 9.74 -4.37
N VAL A 129 0.93 9.00 -4.16
CA VAL A 129 0.32 8.74 -2.85
C VAL A 129 0.66 7.32 -2.45
N ASP A 130 0.87 7.11 -1.14
CA ASP A 130 1.00 5.76 -0.59
C ASP A 130 -0.20 4.89 -0.97
N LEU A 131 0.07 3.66 -1.41
CA LEU A 131 -0.94 2.77 -1.97
C LEU A 131 -2.04 2.45 -0.95
N THR A 132 -1.65 2.17 0.30
CA THR A 132 -2.59 1.88 1.39
C THR A 132 -3.46 3.11 1.69
N THR A 133 -2.84 4.28 1.75
CA THR A 133 -3.51 5.57 1.98
C THR A 133 -4.55 5.86 0.90
N LEU A 134 -4.19 5.71 -0.37
CA LEU A 134 -5.09 5.93 -1.51
C LEU A 134 -6.26 4.95 -1.46
N CYS A 135 -5.99 3.65 -1.29
CA CYS A 135 -7.01 2.62 -1.24
C CYS A 135 -8.00 2.83 -0.09
N MET A 136 -7.51 3.20 1.10
CA MET A 136 -8.37 3.53 2.24
C MET A 136 -9.24 4.78 1.99
N ALA A 137 -8.66 5.86 1.45
CA ALA A 137 -9.42 7.09 1.14
C ALA A 137 -10.53 6.85 0.12
N HIS A 138 -10.27 6.00 -0.89
CA HIS A 138 -11.24 5.65 -1.93
C HIS A 138 -12.15 4.46 -1.57
N SER A 139 -11.94 3.82 -0.42
CA SER A 139 -12.67 2.61 0.00
C SER A 139 -12.60 1.47 -1.04
N VAL A 140 -11.41 1.26 -1.61
CA VAL A 140 -11.12 0.21 -2.60
C VAL A 140 -9.93 -0.62 -2.16
N LEU A 141 -9.75 -1.82 -2.73
CA LEU A 141 -8.55 -2.65 -2.50
C LEU A 141 -7.47 -2.48 -3.57
N VAL A 142 -7.84 -1.97 -4.74
CA VAL A 142 -6.94 -1.68 -5.86
C VAL A 142 -7.22 -0.27 -6.37
N PRO A 143 -6.19 0.53 -6.68
CA PRO A 143 -6.37 1.86 -7.25
C PRO A 143 -7.12 1.82 -8.59
N PRO A 144 -8.09 2.73 -8.81
CA PRO A 144 -8.85 2.77 -10.07
C PRO A 144 -7.99 2.94 -11.33
N VAL A 145 -6.85 3.62 -11.22
CA VAL A 145 -5.88 3.77 -12.33
C VAL A 145 -5.25 2.44 -12.72
N VAL A 146 -4.96 1.57 -11.76
CA VAL A 146 -4.39 0.24 -12.03
C VAL A 146 -5.44 -0.63 -12.74
N GLU A 147 -6.65 -0.68 -12.20
CA GLU A 147 -7.74 -1.45 -12.80
C GLU A 147 -8.08 -0.97 -14.21
N GLN A 148 -8.27 0.34 -14.41
CA GLN A 148 -8.63 0.90 -15.72
C GLN A 148 -7.57 0.64 -16.78
N CYS A 149 -6.28 0.84 -16.46
CA CYS A 149 -5.19 0.54 -17.38
C CYS A 149 -5.12 -0.95 -17.72
N ILE A 150 -5.22 -1.83 -16.71
CA ILE A 150 -5.18 -3.29 -16.91
C ILE A 150 -6.35 -3.74 -17.79
N MET A 151 -7.56 -3.27 -17.51
CA MET A 151 -8.76 -3.59 -18.28
C MET A 151 -8.59 -3.14 -19.73
N GLU A 152 -8.11 -1.92 -19.96
CA GLU A 152 -7.96 -1.38 -21.32
C GLU A 152 -6.88 -2.11 -22.13
N VAL A 153 -5.75 -2.46 -21.49
CA VAL A 153 -4.70 -3.27 -22.12
C VAL A 153 -5.20 -4.68 -22.44
N GLN A 154 -5.98 -5.31 -21.55
CA GLN A 154 -6.58 -6.62 -21.87
C GLN A 154 -7.63 -6.51 -22.99
N ARG A 155 -8.38 -5.40 -23.05
CA ARG A 155 -9.44 -5.20 -24.02
C ARG A 155 -8.93 -5.07 -25.46
N ARG A 156 -7.83 -4.34 -25.68
CA ARG A 156 -7.31 -4.08 -27.04
C ARG A 156 -5.80 -4.22 -27.24
N GLY A 157 -5.04 -4.34 -26.16
CA GLY A 157 -3.58 -4.35 -26.19
C GLY A 157 -2.93 -5.73 -26.26
N LEU A 158 -3.67 -6.82 -26.11
CA LEU A 158 -3.09 -8.18 -26.04
C LEU A 158 -2.38 -8.63 -27.31
N ASN A 159 -2.72 -8.06 -28.46
CA ASN A 159 -2.08 -8.34 -29.74
C ASN A 159 -1.07 -7.26 -30.17
N ALA A 160 -0.92 -6.19 -29.39
CA ALA A 160 0.03 -5.13 -29.70
C ALA A 160 1.47 -5.62 -29.47
N GLU A 161 2.27 -5.65 -30.54
CA GLU A 161 3.65 -6.08 -30.47
C GLU A 161 4.45 -5.25 -29.46
N GLY A 162 5.20 -5.91 -28.58
CA GLY A 162 6.02 -5.24 -27.59
C GLY A 162 5.23 -4.48 -26.52
N ILE A 163 3.98 -4.84 -26.23
CA ILE A 163 3.21 -4.24 -25.12
C ILE A 163 4.03 -4.24 -23.82
N TYR A 164 4.04 -3.12 -23.10
CA TYR A 164 4.95 -2.78 -21.99
C TYR A 164 6.44 -2.59 -22.30
N ARG A 165 6.98 -3.15 -23.39
CA ARG A 165 8.36 -2.92 -23.83
C ARG A 165 8.50 -1.59 -24.58
N ILE A 166 7.63 -1.36 -25.57
CA ILE A 166 7.58 -0.13 -26.35
C ILE A 166 7.03 0.99 -25.46
N SER A 167 7.67 2.16 -25.52
CA SER A 167 7.23 3.37 -24.83
C SER A 167 6.18 4.09 -25.67
N GLY A 168 5.05 4.42 -25.04
CA GLY A 168 4.09 5.35 -25.63
C GLY A 168 4.56 6.80 -25.56
N SER A 169 3.71 7.71 -26.06
CA SER A 169 3.97 9.15 -26.03
C SER A 169 4.07 9.66 -24.59
N HIS A 170 5.21 10.28 -24.25
CA HIS A 170 5.43 10.87 -22.93
C HIS A 170 4.42 11.98 -22.63
N GLU A 171 4.08 12.80 -23.64
CA GLU A 171 3.09 13.86 -23.51
C GLU A 171 1.70 13.28 -23.19
N GLU A 172 1.30 12.20 -23.86
CA GLU A 172 0.00 11.56 -23.65
C GLU A 172 -0.07 10.88 -22.27
N ILE A 173 1.00 10.20 -21.86
CA ILE A 173 1.12 9.62 -20.52
C ILE A 173 0.95 10.70 -19.44
N GLU A 174 1.60 11.86 -19.61
CA GLU A 174 1.52 12.96 -18.65
C GLU A 174 0.12 13.60 -18.62
N LYS A 175 -0.53 13.78 -19.77
CA LYS A 175 -1.93 14.23 -19.85
C LYS A 175 -2.88 13.29 -19.12
N LEU A 176 -2.71 11.97 -19.31
CA LEU A 176 -3.52 10.97 -18.62
C LEU A 176 -3.26 10.99 -17.11
N ARG A 177 -2.00 11.09 -16.69
CA ARG A 177 -1.61 11.23 -15.28
C ARG A 177 -2.32 12.41 -14.62
N GLN A 178 -2.29 13.58 -15.26
CA GLN A 178 -2.97 14.79 -14.79
C GLN A 178 -4.49 14.59 -14.74
N SER A 179 -5.07 13.94 -15.74
CA SER A 179 -6.51 13.63 -15.78
C SER A 179 -6.94 12.80 -14.57
N PHE A 180 -6.15 11.78 -14.20
CA PHE A 180 -6.39 10.98 -13.00
C PHE A 180 -6.20 11.78 -11.70
N ASP A 181 -5.16 12.61 -11.60
CA ASP A 181 -4.93 13.45 -10.42
C ASP A 181 -6.06 14.48 -10.22
N MET A 182 -6.63 15.01 -11.30
CA MET A 182 -7.75 15.96 -11.26
C MET A 182 -9.10 15.27 -10.97
N CYS A 183 -9.24 13.98 -11.33
CA CYS A 183 -10.41 13.15 -11.06
C CYS A 183 -10.54 12.70 -9.60
N GLY A 184 -9.75 13.25 -8.66
CA GLY A 184 -9.66 12.85 -7.24
C GLY A 184 -10.96 12.93 -6.41
N THR A 185 -12.12 13.15 -7.03
CA THR A 185 -13.43 13.16 -6.40
C THR A 185 -14.37 12.16 -7.09
N LEU A 186 -14.87 11.19 -6.31
CA LEU A 186 -15.92 10.18 -6.57
C LEU A 186 -16.38 9.95 -8.03
N ASN A 187 -16.21 8.71 -8.49
CA ASN A 187 -16.93 8.07 -9.61
C ASN A 187 -16.63 8.56 -11.04
N GLN A 188 -15.70 9.49 -11.24
CA GLN A 188 -15.33 9.88 -12.60
C GLN A 188 -14.22 8.95 -13.13
N ARG A 189 -14.57 8.10 -14.09
CA ARG A 189 -13.61 7.29 -14.84
C ARG A 189 -12.88 8.18 -15.86
N VAL A 190 -11.57 7.99 -15.98
CA VAL A 190 -10.81 8.62 -17.05
C VAL A 190 -11.06 7.80 -18.31
N ASP A 191 -11.45 8.45 -19.40
CA ASP A 191 -11.69 7.76 -20.67
C ASP A 191 -10.35 7.32 -21.28
N LEU A 192 -10.06 6.02 -21.19
CA LEU A 192 -8.89 5.38 -21.81
C LEU A 192 -9.24 4.67 -23.12
N SER A 193 -10.46 4.84 -23.64
CA SER A 193 -10.91 4.17 -24.86
C SER A 193 -10.05 4.56 -26.05
N GLN A 194 -10.08 3.73 -27.10
CA GLN A 194 -9.34 3.99 -28.33
C GLN A 194 -9.72 5.33 -29.00
N ALA A 195 -10.95 5.82 -28.79
CA ALA A 195 -11.39 7.11 -29.32
C ALA A 195 -10.68 8.29 -28.66
N ARG A 196 -10.26 8.14 -27.39
CA ARG A 196 -9.54 9.16 -26.63
C ARG A 196 -8.04 8.97 -26.66
N VAL A 197 -7.58 7.73 -26.53
CA VAL A 197 -6.17 7.36 -26.48
C VAL A 197 -5.90 6.31 -27.55
N GLU A 198 -5.46 6.73 -28.72
CA GLU A 198 -5.21 5.82 -29.84
C GLU A 198 -4.08 4.82 -29.52
N ASP A 199 -2.95 5.32 -29.01
CA ASP A 199 -1.78 4.52 -28.69
C ASP A 199 -1.94 3.74 -27.37
N ILE A 200 -2.02 2.40 -27.45
CA ILE A 200 -2.10 1.54 -26.27
C ILE A 200 -0.80 1.53 -25.44
N HIS A 201 0.35 1.83 -26.05
CA HIS A 201 1.63 1.90 -25.34
C HIS A 201 1.66 3.08 -24.36
N SER A 202 0.85 4.12 -24.59
CA SER A 202 0.65 5.23 -23.66
C SER A 202 -0.12 4.78 -22.41
N VAL A 203 -1.16 3.95 -22.55
CA VAL A 203 -1.87 3.34 -21.40
C VAL A 203 -0.95 2.39 -20.62
N ALA A 204 -0.20 1.54 -21.33
CA ALA A 204 0.79 0.65 -20.72
C ALA A 204 1.90 1.45 -20.00
N GLY A 205 2.33 2.56 -20.58
CA GLY A 205 3.28 3.50 -19.99
C GLY A 205 2.75 4.17 -18.73
N LEU A 206 1.46 4.56 -18.72
CA LEU A 206 0.78 5.13 -17.56
C LEU A 206 0.74 4.15 -16.39
N LEU A 207 0.42 2.87 -16.64
CA LEU A 207 0.44 1.84 -15.59
C LEU A 207 1.82 1.68 -14.97
N LYS A 208 2.88 1.62 -15.81
CA LYS A 208 4.26 1.57 -15.32
C LYS A 208 4.63 2.82 -14.54
N LEU A 209 4.20 4.00 -15.00
CA LEU A 209 4.44 5.27 -14.31
C LEU A 209 3.78 5.30 -12.93
N TYR A 210 2.56 4.76 -12.80
CA TYR A 210 1.87 4.68 -11.51
C TYR A 210 2.71 3.97 -10.46
N PHE A 211 3.18 2.76 -10.76
CA PHE A 211 4.01 1.98 -9.83
C PHE A 211 5.36 2.65 -9.53
N ARG A 212 6.02 3.25 -10.53
CA ARG A 212 7.29 3.97 -10.33
C ARG A 212 7.16 5.19 -9.43
N LEU A 213 5.99 5.83 -9.40
CA LEU A 213 5.75 7.02 -8.58
C LEU A 213 5.25 6.68 -7.16
N LEU A 214 5.00 5.41 -6.84
CA LEU A 214 4.61 5.04 -5.48
C LEU A 214 5.74 5.41 -4.49
N PRO A 215 5.42 6.06 -3.35
CA PRO A 215 6.42 6.38 -2.33
C PRO A 215 7.12 5.13 -1.76
N GLN A 216 6.41 4.00 -1.73
CA GLN A 216 6.94 2.68 -1.42
C GLN A 216 6.65 1.75 -2.62
N PRO A 217 7.63 0.96 -3.09
CA PRO A 217 7.40 0.03 -4.19
C PRO A 217 6.26 -0.93 -3.87
N LEU A 218 5.57 -1.39 -4.92
CA LEU A 218 4.42 -2.29 -4.80
C LEU A 218 4.78 -3.54 -3.97
N VAL A 219 5.92 -4.15 -4.26
CA VAL A 219 6.54 -5.13 -3.37
C VAL A 219 7.41 -4.37 -2.38
N THR A 220 7.02 -4.37 -1.11
CA THR A 220 7.79 -3.67 -0.08
C THR A 220 9.20 -4.25 0.05
N PHE A 221 10.17 -3.40 0.43
CA PHE A 221 11.58 -3.78 0.56
C PHE A 221 11.81 -4.96 1.51
N SER A 222 11.07 -5.03 2.63
CA SER A 222 11.16 -6.14 3.58
C SER A 222 10.78 -7.46 2.91
N VAL A 223 9.69 -7.47 2.16
CA VAL A 223 9.17 -8.67 1.49
C VAL A 223 10.06 -9.06 0.31
N TYR A 224 10.56 -8.09 -0.46
CA TYR A 224 11.58 -8.35 -1.47
C TYR A 224 12.80 -9.06 -0.87
N ARG A 225 13.34 -8.55 0.24
CA ARG A 225 14.52 -9.13 0.89
C ARG A 225 14.28 -10.56 1.35
N GLU A 226 13.12 -10.84 1.95
CA GLU A 226 12.76 -12.18 2.41
C GLU A 226 12.60 -13.16 1.24
N MET A 227 11.92 -12.75 0.17
CA MET A 227 11.81 -13.57 -1.05
C MET A 227 13.20 -13.83 -1.63
N ALA A 228 14.01 -12.79 -1.83
CA ALA A 228 15.36 -12.88 -2.35
C ALA A 228 16.24 -13.87 -1.56
N GLN A 229 16.15 -13.85 -0.22
CA GLN A 229 16.84 -14.80 0.64
C GLN A 229 16.28 -16.22 0.49
N ALA A 230 14.96 -16.38 0.47
CA ALA A 230 14.31 -17.68 0.31
C ALA A 230 14.69 -18.37 -1.01
N LEU A 231 14.73 -17.62 -2.12
CA LEU A 231 15.10 -18.18 -3.42
C LEU A 231 16.59 -18.56 -3.52
N ARG A 232 17.45 -18.00 -2.65
CA ARG A 232 18.88 -18.37 -2.55
C ARG A 232 19.13 -19.54 -1.60
N ALA A 233 18.35 -19.62 -0.52
CA ALA A 233 18.60 -20.55 0.59
C ALA A 233 18.27 -22.01 0.26
N THR A 234 17.30 -22.27 -0.62
CA THR A 234 16.88 -23.63 -0.98
C THR A 234 16.60 -23.77 -2.46
N ARG A 235 16.92 -24.96 -3.01
CA ARG A 235 16.55 -25.35 -4.37
C ARG A 235 15.18 -26.01 -4.45
N ASN A 236 14.58 -26.37 -3.31
CA ASN A 236 13.24 -26.97 -3.28
C ASN A 236 12.17 -25.94 -3.66
N GLU A 237 11.46 -26.17 -4.76
CA GLU A 237 10.40 -25.29 -5.25
C GLU A 237 9.28 -25.10 -4.21
N TYR A 238 8.90 -26.18 -3.51
CA TYR A 238 7.83 -26.13 -2.51
C TYR A 238 8.16 -25.16 -1.37
N ASP A 239 9.38 -25.24 -0.82
CA ASP A 239 9.83 -24.37 0.27
C ASP A 239 9.94 -22.91 -0.18
N ARG A 240 10.37 -22.67 -1.43
CA ARG A 240 10.42 -21.32 -2.02
C ARG A 240 9.02 -20.72 -2.15
N ILE A 241 8.05 -21.48 -2.65
CA ILE A 241 6.66 -21.03 -2.77
C ILE A 241 6.08 -20.75 -1.38
N LYS A 242 6.27 -21.67 -0.42
CA LYS A 242 5.78 -21.54 0.94
C LYS A 242 6.31 -20.29 1.63
N THR A 243 7.62 -20.05 1.55
CA THR A 243 8.26 -18.88 2.17
C THR A 243 7.86 -17.59 1.48
N THR A 244 7.78 -17.60 0.15
CA THR A 244 7.33 -16.44 -0.65
C THR A 244 5.89 -16.06 -0.31
N ARG A 245 4.99 -17.04 -0.19
CA ARG A 245 3.61 -16.82 0.24
C ARG A 245 3.56 -16.12 1.59
N LYS A 246 4.28 -16.67 2.58
CA LYS A 246 4.31 -16.09 3.92
C LYS A 246 4.78 -14.63 3.90
N ALA A 247 5.84 -14.33 3.15
CA ALA A 247 6.33 -12.96 3.03
C ALA A 247 5.31 -12.03 2.36
N VAL A 248 4.59 -12.49 1.34
CA VAL A 248 3.53 -11.71 0.68
C VAL A 248 2.34 -11.45 1.62
N GLU A 249 1.98 -12.42 2.47
CA GLU A 249 0.91 -12.29 3.48
C GLU A 249 1.21 -11.23 4.55
N GLU A 250 2.47 -10.83 4.72
CA GLU A 250 2.87 -9.74 5.64
C GLU A 250 2.68 -8.33 5.06
N MET A 251 2.41 -8.21 3.75
CA MET A 251 2.16 -6.91 3.13
C MET A 251 0.77 -6.38 3.46
N PRO A 252 0.57 -5.03 3.42
CA PRO A 252 -0.76 -4.46 3.54
C PRO A 252 -1.74 -5.01 2.47
N PRO A 253 -3.04 -5.17 2.79
CA PRO A 253 -4.02 -5.75 1.86
C PRO A 253 -4.06 -5.09 0.48
N ALA A 254 -3.91 -3.76 0.42
CA ALA A 254 -3.86 -3.00 -0.82
C ALA A 254 -2.68 -3.42 -1.72
N HIS A 255 -1.50 -3.65 -1.13
CA HIS A 255 -0.32 -4.13 -1.85
C HIS A 255 -0.52 -5.57 -2.36
N VAL A 256 -1.04 -6.46 -1.51
CA VAL A 256 -1.29 -7.86 -1.87
C VAL A 256 -2.25 -7.96 -3.04
N GLN A 257 -3.40 -7.28 -2.96
CA GLN A 257 -4.43 -7.36 -3.99
C GLN A 257 -3.99 -6.68 -5.29
N THR A 258 -3.30 -5.55 -5.22
CA THR A 258 -2.75 -4.86 -6.39
C THR A 258 -1.66 -5.70 -7.07
N LEU A 259 -0.78 -6.33 -6.30
CA LEU A 259 0.25 -7.23 -6.83
C LEU A 259 -0.37 -8.45 -7.50
N LYS A 260 -1.36 -9.09 -6.85
CA LYS A 260 -2.09 -10.22 -7.43
C LYS A 260 -2.70 -9.87 -8.79
N LEU A 261 -3.44 -8.76 -8.85
CA LEU A 261 -4.07 -8.30 -10.10
C LEU A 261 -3.04 -8.04 -11.20
N LEU A 262 -1.91 -7.40 -10.85
CA LEU A 262 -0.83 -7.16 -11.80
C LEU A 262 -0.23 -8.48 -12.33
N LEU A 263 0.10 -9.43 -11.45
CA LEU A 263 0.68 -10.71 -11.84
C LEU A 263 -0.28 -11.55 -12.70
N GLU A 264 -1.58 -11.52 -12.38
CA GLU A 264 -2.64 -12.11 -13.21
C GLU A 264 -2.68 -11.48 -14.60
N HIS A 265 -2.69 -10.15 -14.67
CA HIS A 265 -2.67 -9.42 -15.93
C HIS A 265 -1.46 -9.75 -16.79
N LEU A 266 -0.25 -9.76 -16.21
CA LEU A 266 0.98 -10.08 -16.94
C LEU A 266 0.99 -11.52 -17.45
N ASN A 267 0.38 -12.47 -16.74
CA ASN A 267 0.20 -13.83 -17.24
C ASN A 267 -0.77 -13.92 -18.43
N VAL A 268 -1.83 -13.10 -18.45
CA VAL A 268 -2.72 -12.99 -19.62
C VAL A 268 -1.94 -12.48 -20.83
N VAL A 269 -1.15 -11.41 -20.66
CA VAL A 269 -0.30 -10.87 -21.73
C VAL A 269 0.67 -11.93 -22.26
N ALA A 270 1.33 -12.68 -21.38
CA ALA A 270 2.27 -13.72 -21.76
C ALA A 270 1.63 -14.91 -22.48
N THR A 271 0.37 -15.21 -22.20
CA THR A 271 -0.39 -16.26 -22.92
C THR A 271 -0.58 -15.88 -24.40
N ASN A 272 -0.61 -14.59 -24.71
CA ASN A 272 -0.69 -14.05 -26.07
C ASN A 272 0.69 -13.73 -26.71
N SER A 273 1.78 -14.28 -26.14
CA SER A 273 3.16 -13.99 -26.58
C SER A 273 3.48 -14.35 -28.03
N SER A 274 2.71 -15.24 -28.66
CA SER A 274 2.84 -15.53 -30.10
C SER A 274 2.57 -14.30 -30.98
N ALA A 275 1.61 -13.44 -30.58
CA ALA A 275 1.28 -12.20 -31.26
C ALA A 275 2.12 -11.04 -30.73
N ASN A 276 2.04 -10.76 -29.42
CA ASN A 276 2.65 -9.56 -28.83
C ASN A 276 4.16 -9.67 -28.53
N LYS A 277 4.76 -10.87 -28.64
CA LYS A 277 6.19 -11.15 -28.40
C LYS A 277 6.67 -10.97 -26.95
N MET A 278 5.76 -10.89 -25.99
CA MET A 278 6.07 -10.66 -24.57
C MET A 278 5.93 -11.94 -23.75
N THR A 279 7.05 -12.64 -23.51
CA THR A 279 7.10 -13.80 -22.60
C THR A 279 7.13 -13.37 -21.13
N LEU A 280 6.94 -14.31 -20.19
CA LEU A 280 7.09 -14.03 -18.75
C LEU A 280 8.49 -13.50 -18.42
N GLU A 281 9.53 -13.98 -19.10
CA GLU A 281 10.90 -13.49 -18.93
C GLU A 281 11.04 -12.03 -19.37
N ASN A 282 10.51 -11.68 -20.55
CA ASN A 282 10.52 -10.30 -21.05
C ASN A 282 9.75 -9.36 -20.12
N LEU A 283 8.58 -9.79 -19.63
CA LEU A 283 7.76 -9.01 -18.71
C LEU A 283 8.44 -8.85 -17.35
N ALA A 284 9.10 -9.88 -16.83
CA ALA A 284 9.87 -9.80 -15.59
C ALA A 284 10.98 -8.75 -15.68
N THR A 285 11.73 -8.73 -16.79
CA THR A 285 12.79 -7.72 -17.02
C THR A 285 12.26 -6.29 -17.01
N ILE A 286 11.06 -6.06 -17.56
CA ILE A 286 10.46 -4.72 -17.66
C ILE A 286 9.88 -4.27 -16.31
N PHE A 287 9.18 -5.18 -15.63
CA PHE A 287 8.45 -4.84 -14.41
C PHE A 287 9.31 -4.95 -13.15
N SER A 288 10.42 -5.69 -13.12
CA SER A 288 11.26 -5.80 -11.92
C SER A 288 11.74 -4.43 -11.41
N PRO A 289 12.32 -3.52 -12.22
CA PRO A 289 12.66 -2.19 -11.76
C PRO A 289 11.43 -1.29 -11.52
N THR A 290 10.23 -1.71 -11.92
CA THR A 290 9.00 -0.93 -11.75
C THR A 290 8.30 -1.25 -10.41
N VAL A 291 8.33 -2.52 -9.98
CA VAL A 291 7.54 -2.98 -8.82
C VAL A 291 8.36 -3.39 -7.61
N LEU A 292 9.65 -3.70 -7.80
CA LEU A 292 10.59 -4.05 -6.73
C LEU A 292 11.49 -2.86 -6.35
N CYS A 293 11.79 -2.00 -7.34
CA CYS A 293 12.70 -0.86 -7.35
C CYS A 293 13.39 -0.57 -5.99
N THR A 294 14.59 -1.11 -5.80
CA THR A 294 15.34 -0.90 -4.57
C THR A 294 16.17 0.39 -4.62
N GLY A 295 15.56 1.52 -4.29
CA GLY A 295 16.16 2.86 -4.41
C GLY A 295 17.18 3.28 -3.35
N SER A 296 17.81 2.38 -2.58
CA SER A 296 18.80 2.80 -1.58
C SER A 296 20.23 2.34 -1.94
N PRO A 297 21.16 3.25 -2.30
CA PRO A 297 22.58 2.91 -2.46
C PRO A 297 23.24 2.41 -1.16
N GLN A 298 22.58 2.57 -0.02
CA GLN A 298 23.05 2.17 1.31
C GLN A 298 22.94 0.65 1.59
N GLN A 299 22.20 -0.13 0.79
CA GLN A 299 21.95 -1.56 1.07
C GLN A 299 22.72 -2.54 0.18
N GLY A 300 23.78 -2.06 -0.50
CA GLY A 300 24.59 -2.86 -1.41
C GLY A 300 23.99 -2.94 -2.81
N ILE A 301 24.83 -3.24 -3.80
CA ILE A 301 24.42 -3.39 -5.20
C ILE A 301 23.48 -4.59 -5.31
N ILE A 302 22.18 -4.34 -5.27
CA ILE A 302 21.20 -5.35 -5.67
C ILE A 302 21.36 -5.56 -7.17
N LEU A 303 21.73 -6.77 -7.57
CA LEU A 303 21.97 -7.09 -8.96
C LEU A 303 20.62 -7.08 -9.71
N PRO A 304 20.49 -6.33 -10.82
CA PRO A 304 19.25 -6.30 -11.61
C PRO A 304 18.74 -7.70 -12.00
N GLN A 305 19.66 -8.64 -12.20
CA GLN A 305 19.37 -10.06 -12.47
C GLN A 305 18.62 -10.74 -11.32
N GLN A 306 18.89 -10.35 -10.07
CA GLN A 306 18.19 -10.90 -8.91
C GLN A 306 16.75 -10.41 -8.84
N GLU A 307 16.52 -9.12 -9.07
CA GLU A 307 15.17 -8.55 -9.10
C GLU A 307 14.33 -9.20 -10.19
N GLN A 308 14.91 -9.35 -11.39
CA GLN A 308 14.28 -10.06 -12.50
C GLN A 308 13.94 -11.50 -12.11
N TYR A 309 14.87 -12.22 -11.47
CA TYR A 309 14.64 -13.59 -11.03
C TYR A 309 13.51 -13.73 -10.00
N VAL A 310 13.47 -12.82 -9.03
CA VAL A 310 12.41 -12.77 -8.01
C VAL A 310 11.04 -12.52 -8.66
N LEU A 311 10.95 -11.52 -9.54
CA LEU A 311 9.68 -11.22 -10.21
C LEU A 311 9.26 -12.34 -11.17
N HIS A 312 10.20 -12.93 -11.90
CA HIS A 312 9.91 -14.08 -12.75
C HIS A 312 9.37 -15.27 -11.94
N PHE A 313 9.96 -15.56 -10.78
CA PHE A 313 9.46 -16.59 -9.87
C PHE A 313 8.02 -16.30 -9.40
N LEU A 314 7.73 -15.04 -9.03
CA LEU A 314 6.37 -14.61 -8.68
C LEU A 314 5.40 -14.84 -9.84
N LEU A 315 5.78 -14.45 -11.07
CA LEU A 315 4.97 -14.60 -12.27
C LEU A 315 4.66 -16.07 -12.59
N VAL A 316 5.63 -16.96 -12.49
CA VAL A 316 5.45 -18.40 -12.76
C VAL A 316 4.56 -19.06 -11.71
N HIS A 317 4.70 -18.67 -10.44
CA HIS A 317 4.03 -19.35 -9.32
C HIS A 317 2.88 -18.56 -8.70
N TYR A 318 2.41 -17.47 -9.31
CA TYR A 318 1.38 -16.61 -8.71
C TYR A 318 0.11 -17.38 -8.32
N LYS A 319 -0.35 -18.32 -9.15
CA LYS A 319 -1.54 -19.15 -8.83
C LYS A 319 -1.34 -19.98 -7.57
N LYS A 320 -0.12 -20.49 -7.36
CA LYS A 320 0.20 -21.23 -6.14
C LYS A 320 0.27 -20.23 -4.98
N ILE A 321 1.04 -19.14 -5.09
CA ILE A 321 1.29 -18.13 -4.03
C ILE A 321 0.01 -17.43 -3.55
N PHE A 322 -0.91 -17.08 -4.45
CA PHE A 322 -2.15 -16.36 -4.13
C PHE A 322 -3.41 -17.24 -4.16
N GLY A 323 -3.26 -18.54 -4.49
CA GLY A 323 -4.35 -19.50 -4.51
C GLY A 323 -4.67 -20.05 -3.10
N PRO A 324 -5.85 -20.69 -2.95
CA PRO A 324 -6.26 -21.29 -1.67
C PRO A 324 -5.26 -22.34 -1.18
N GLN A 325 -5.01 -22.37 0.13
CA GLN A 325 -4.18 -23.38 0.76
C GLN A 325 -4.91 -24.73 0.64
N ARG A 326 -4.30 -25.68 -0.08
CA ARG A 326 -4.78 -27.07 -0.15
C ARG A 326 -3.91 -27.95 0.73
#